data_AF-A0A936MPE8-F1
#
_entry.id   AF-A0A936MPE8-F1
#
_cell.length_a   1.000
_cell.length_b   1.000
_cell.length_c   1.000
_cell.angle_alpha   90.00
_cell.angle_beta   90.00
_cell.angle_gamma   90.00
#
_symmetry.space_group_name_H-M   'P 1'
#
loop_
_entity.id
_entity.type
_entity.pdbx_description
1 polymer ?
#
loop_
_entity_poly.entity_id
_entity_poly.type
_entity_poly.pdbx_seq_one_letter_code
_entity_poly.pdbx_strand_id
1 'polypeptide(L)'
;MNGSTGSGMPVPASPTLTAIDLGPTTLNVFHGFEVPEHALGITAIVEAPGIDDVIGISRIRPPKGDPVIFDYSVAGKTNYAFVKQGWVGGATVQSDLPQAWPVQSGLWRILLGSDGPLEAPNVRVWIRQTEDGVFHGGVVDVNVFIAPNATTQNYLDTVFADLFKDYGGLKLGNVNFLSLDSAFSTIDTYEKYRALLASSFVVSATPALNMFVINKFGNEFGQAIGVAGGIPGSATVHGTTMSGVAYQPSGNPGYDAAVLRHEIGHLAGLFHTTELVSEDTDPISDTLECAAATIQSKPETCPDAMNTMFPIAFGHTDLTSAQVRVIQGSALYRGVFSAGGMPDAPSSAAPQKPSYEVDYASLIDRSDKPMPQNPTPVERVLGGVWCAHAKADYEALAVRVAGASAPGVMRALALDETHNDVLRARALAAYARAAEGAERTRALDLAEDFVRRDAESTDIRAVALDTLARFDPARARSVSIVLSATTNSVVRDVAERLLTK
;
A
#
# COMPACT_ATOMS: atom_id res chain seq x y z
N MET A 1 2.43 -61.73 30.94
CA MET A 1 1.97 -60.33 31.00
C MET A 1 3.16 -59.44 30.69
N ASN A 2 3.15 -58.76 29.55
CA ASN A 2 4.01 -57.60 29.25
C ASN A 2 3.38 -56.90 28.05
N GLY A 3 2.44 -55.99 28.33
CA GLY A 3 1.84 -55.11 27.33
C GLY A 3 2.68 -53.86 27.23
N SER A 4 3.44 -53.73 26.14
CA SER A 4 4.08 -52.48 25.74
C SER A 4 3.02 -51.63 25.02
N THR A 5 2.51 -50.61 25.71
CA THR A 5 1.71 -49.53 25.10
C THR A 5 2.66 -48.62 24.34
N GLY A 6 2.90 -48.94 23.08
CA GLY A 6 3.51 -48.00 22.15
C GLY A 6 2.57 -46.81 21.97
N SER A 7 2.86 -45.71 22.65
CA SER A 7 2.29 -44.41 22.34
C SER A 7 2.71 -44.05 20.93
N GLY A 8 1.83 -44.30 19.95
CA GLY A 8 2.01 -43.81 18.60
C GLY A 8 2.25 -42.30 18.69
N MET A 9 3.39 -41.85 18.17
CA MET A 9 3.63 -40.42 18.04
C MET A 9 2.46 -39.82 17.24
N PRO A 10 1.85 -38.72 17.70
CA PRO A 10 0.78 -38.08 16.98
C PRO A 10 1.21 -37.85 15.53
N VAL A 11 0.34 -38.20 14.57
CA VAL A 11 0.51 -37.80 13.18
C VAL A 11 0.78 -36.29 13.17
N PRO A 12 1.84 -35.80 12.52
CA PRO A 12 2.08 -34.37 12.49
C PRO A 12 0.85 -33.68 11.91
N ALA A 13 0.32 -32.70 12.65
CA ALA A 13 -0.80 -31.89 12.20
C ALA A 13 -0.49 -31.35 10.80
N SER A 14 -1.49 -31.32 9.92
CA SER A 14 -1.34 -30.70 8.61
C SER A 14 -1.01 -29.21 8.81
N PRO A 15 -0.15 -28.60 7.97
CA PRO A 15 0.15 -27.18 8.09
C PRO A 15 -1.13 -26.36 7.90
N THR A 16 -1.25 -25.27 8.67
CA THR A 16 -2.40 -24.36 8.56
C THR A 16 -2.40 -23.55 7.27
N LEU A 17 -1.23 -23.38 6.63
CA LEU A 17 -1.10 -22.70 5.34
C LEU A 17 -0.44 -23.64 4.33
N THR A 18 -1.18 -24.00 3.28
CA THR A 18 -0.67 -24.86 2.20
C THR A 18 -0.61 -24.09 0.89
N ALA A 19 0.49 -24.25 0.16
CA ALA A 19 0.66 -23.66 -1.16
C ALA A 19 0.31 -24.67 -2.26
N ILE A 20 -0.40 -24.20 -3.28
CA ILE A 20 -0.66 -24.88 -4.55
C ILE A 20 0.03 -24.05 -5.64
N ASP A 21 1.04 -24.64 -6.28
CA ASP A 21 1.70 -24.04 -7.44
C ASP A 21 0.99 -24.51 -8.71
N LEU A 22 0.33 -23.59 -9.41
CA LEU A 22 -0.28 -23.87 -10.71
C LEU A 22 0.74 -23.75 -11.84
N GLY A 23 1.93 -23.24 -11.54
CA GLY A 23 3.01 -23.03 -12.49
C GLY A 23 2.66 -21.98 -13.54
N PRO A 24 3.34 -22.03 -14.70
CA PRO A 24 3.08 -21.13 -15.81
C PRO A 24 1.67 -21.37 -16.38
N THR A 25 0.86 -20.32 -16.42
CA THR A 25 -0.55 -20.36 -16.82
C THR A 25 -0.80 -19.62 -18.13
N THR A 26 -1.90 -19.97 -18.81
CA THR A 26 -2.35 -19.26 -20.01
C THR A 26 -3.38 -18.20 -19.64
N LEU A 27 -3.21 -16.98 -20.18
CA LEU A 27 -4.19 -15.90 -20.06
C LEU A 27 -5.55 -16.30 -20.65
N ASN A 28 -6.64 -15.75 -20.12
CA ASN A 28 -8.00 -15.97 -20.59
C ASN A 28 -8.46 -17.44 -20.60
N VAL A 29 -7.76 -18.32 -19.86
CA VAL A 29 -8.14 -19.71 -19.61
C VAL A 29 -8.33 -19.92 -18.12
N PHE A 30 -9.38 -20.65 -17.73
CA PHE A 30 -9.59 -21.01 -16.32
C PHE A 30 -8.60 -22.10 -15.89
N HIS A 31 -7.89 -21.85 -14.80
CA HIS A 31 -7.03 -22.83 -14.13
C HIS A 31 -7.71 -23.27 -12.84
N GLY A 32 -7.82 -24.58 -12.64
CA GLY A 32 -8.52 -25.17 -11.51
C GLY A 32 -7.56 -25.52 -10.36
N PHE A 33 -8.03 -25.39 -9.12
CA PHE A 33 -7.33 -25.86 -7.93
C PHE A 33 -8.31 -26.36 -6.87
N GLU A 34 -7.92 -27.39 -6.12
CA GLU A 34 -8.77 -27.98 -5.09
C GLU A 34 -8.60 -27.24 -3.77
N VAL A 35 -9.74 -26.92 -3.14
CA VAL A 35 -9.79 -26.34 -1.80
C VAL A 35 -10.34 -27.39 -0.83
N PRO A 36 -9.60 -27.73 0.23
CA PRO A 36 -10.03 -28.72 1.20
C PRO A 36 -11.24 -28.24 2.02
N GLU A 37 -11.86 -29.17 2.74
CA GLU A 37 -12.79 -28.81 3.81
C GLU A 37 -12.06 -27.96 4.88
N HIS A 38 -12.83 -27.17 5.64
CA HIS A 38 -12.32 -26.38 6.76
C HIS A 38 -11.30 -25.28 6.39
N ALA A 39 -11.29 -24.87 5.11
CA ALA A 39 -10.56 -23.69 4.69
C ALA A 39 -11.15 -22.41 5.33
N LEU A 40 -10.27 -21.54 5.85
CA LEU A 40 -10.60 -20.21 6.35
C LEU A 40 -10.40 -19.13 5.28
N GLY A 41 -9.55 -19.37 4.27
CA GLY A 41 -9.28 -18.35 3.27
C GLY A 41 -8.34 -18.82 2.17
N ILE A 42 -8.40 -18.12 1.03
CA ILE A 42 -7.57 -18.36 -0.14
C ILE A 42 -6.92 -17.03 -0.53
N THR A 43 -5.60 -17.03 -0.73
CA THR A 43 -4.82 -15.91 -1.28
C THR A 43 -4.10 -16.39 -2.54
N ALA A 44 -4.29 -15.73 -3.66
CA ALA A 44 -3.56 -15.97 -4.89
C ALA A 44 -2.53 -14.85 -5.11
N ILE A 45 -1.30 -15.21 -5.48
CA ILE A 45 -0.28 -14.29 -5.97
C ILE A 45 0.07 -14.71 -7.40
N VAL A 46 0.06 -13.72 -8.28
CA VAL A 46 0.35 -13.89 -9.71
C VAL A 46 1.59 -13.06 -10.04
N GLU A 47 2.52 -13.73 -10.71
CA GLU A 47 3.78 -13.16 -11.19
C GLU A 47 3.71 -13.05 -12.72
N ALA A 48 3.89 -11.83 -13.23
CA ALA A 48 4.12 -11.61 -14.65
C ALA A 48 5.57 -11.94 -15.02
N PRO A 49 5.86 -12.27 -16.29
CA PRO A 49 7.21 -12.57 -16.75
C PRO A 49 8.18 -11.38 -16.58
N GLY A 50 7.72 -10.16 -16.85
CA GLY A 50 8.47 -8.92 -16.70
C GLY A 50 7.87 -7.98 -15.63
N ILE A 51 8.70 -7.10 -15.08
CA ILE A 51 8.29 -6.18 -14.00
C ILE A 51 7.36 -5.05 -14.47
N ASP A 52 7.42 -4.69 -15.75
CA ASP A 52 6.60 -3.65 -16.37
C ASP A 52 5.35 -4.22 -17.06
N ASP A 53 5.27 -5.56 -17.15
CA ASP A 53 4.12 -6.26 -17.71
C ASP A 53 2.88 -6.08 -16.82
N VAL A 54 1.76 -5.68 -17.41
CA VAL A 54 0.50 -5.52 -16.66
C VAL A 54 -0.24 -6.85 -16.63
N ILE A 55 -0.47 -7.37 -15.42
CA ILE A 55 -1.21 -8.61 -15.19
C ILE A 55 -2.36 -8.36 -14.20
N GLY A 56 -3.44 -9.10 -14.35
CA GLY A 56 -4.58 -9.01 -13.45
C GLY A 56 -5.31 -10.32 -13.23
N ILE A 57 -5.96 -10.43 -12.07
CA ILE A 57 -6.85 -11.53 -11.72
C ILE A 57 -8.25 -11.14 -12.16
N SER A 58 -8.63 -11.53 -13.38
CA SER A 58 -9.95 -11.19 -13.93
C SER A 58 -11.08 -11.87 -13.17
N ARG A 59 -10.90 -13.14 -12.80
CA ARG A 59 -11.91 -13.90 -12.03
C ARG A 59 -11.32 -14.88 -11.03
N ILE A 60 -11.96 -15.01 -9.88
CA ILE A 60 -11.85 -16.17 -8.98
C ILE A 60 -13.26 -16.70 -8.74
N ARG A 61 -13.47 -17.99 -8.98
CA ARG A 61 -14.79 -18.61 -8.92
C ARG A 61 -14.81 -19.79 -7.95
N PRO A 62 -15.77 -19.83 -6.99
CA PRO A 62 -16.00 -20.99 -6.16
C PRO A 62 -16.58 -22.18 -6.95
N PRO A 63 -16.65 -23.37 -6.34
CA PRO A 63 -17.32 -24.54 -6.91
C PRO A 63 -18.78 -24.27 -7.27
N LYS A 64 -19.49 -23.48 -6.45
CA LYS A 64 -20.89 -23.10 -6.66
C LYS A 64 -21.10 -21.60 -6.44
N GLY A 65 -21.97 -21.01 -7.25
CA GLY A 65 -22.35 -19.60 -7.16
C GLY A 65 -21.59 -18.68 -8.11
N ASP A 66 -21.71 -17.40 -7.81
CA ASP A 66 -21.07 -16.31 -8.54
C ASP A 66 -19.58 -16.16 -8.17
N PRO A 67 -18.78 -15.56 -9.04
CA PRO A 67 -17.39 -15.23 -8.74
C PRO A 67 -17.25 -14.33 -7.51
N VAL A 68 -16.13 -14.48 -6.78
CA VAL A 68 -15.73 -13.58 -5.68
C VAL A 68 -14.90 -12.41 -6.19
N ILE A 69 -14.10 -12.66 -7.23
CA ILE A 69 -13.46 -11.64 -8.05
C ILE A 69 -14.07 -11.74 -9.44
N PHE A 70 -14.56 -10.63 -9.98
CA PHE A 70 -15.16 -10.52 -11.30
C PHE A 70 -14.74 -9.22 -11.96
N ASP A 71 -14.31 -9.33 -13.22
CA ASP A 71 -13.87 -8.19 -14.02
C ASP A 71 -12.78 -7.39 -13.30
N TYR A 72 -11.81 -8.13 -12.75
CA TYR A 72 -10.70 -7.58 -11.99
C TYR A 72 -11.09 -6.83 -10.73
N SER A 73 -12.34 -6.91 -10.26
CA SER A 73 -12.75 -6.31 -9.01
C SER A 73 -13.44 -7.30 -8.08
N VAL A 74 -13.61 -6.91 -6.82
CA VAL A 74 -14.48 -7.67 -5.94
C VAL A 74 -15.88 -7.62 -6.52
N ALA A 75 -16.58 -8.76 -6.56
CA ALA A 75 -17.89 -8.83 -7.18
C ALA A 75 -18.85 -7.76 -6.61
N GLY A 76 -19.39 -6.92 -7.50
CA GLY A 76 -20.29 -5.82 -7.12
C GLY A 76 -19.61 -4.48 -6.81
N LYS A 77 -18.28 -4.39 -6.93
CA LYS A 77 -17.51 -3.13 -6.80
C LYS A 77 -16.81 -2.78 -8.12
N THR A 78 -16.41 -1.53 -8.29
CA THR A 78 -15.80 -1.04 -9.54
C THR A 78 -14.41 -0.42 -9.39
N ASN A 79 -14.06 0.06 -8.20
CA ASN A 79 -12.81 0.80 -7.98
C ASN A 79 -11.64 -0.05 -7.46
N TYR A 80 -11.89 -1.28 -7.02
CA TYR A 80 -10.83 -2.17 -6.55
C TYR A 80 -10.31 -3.02 -7.70
N ALA A 81 -9.30 -2.55 -8.44
CA ALA A 81 -8.73 -3.31 -9.55
C ALA A 81 -7.59 -4.24 -9.07
N PHE A 82 -7.79 -5.55 -9.20
CA PHE A 82 -6.76 -6.59 -9.11
C PHE A 82 -5.95 -6.64 -10.41
N VAL A 83 -5.34 -5.51 -10.76
CA VAL A 83 -4.45 -5.33 -11.92
C VAL A 83 -3.24 -4.54 -11.47
N LYS A 84 -2.03 -5.01 -11.80
CA LYS A 84 -0.79 -4.34 -11.42
C LYS A 84 0.36 -4.76 -12.35
N GLN A 85 1.43 -3.96 -12.37
CA GLN A 85 2.66 -4.28 -13.07
C GLN A 85 3.52 -5.29 -12.30
N GLY A 86 3.98 -6.33 -12.99
CA GLY A 86 4.89 -7.36 -12.48
C GLY A 86 4.25 -8.37 -11.54
N TRP A 87 3.52 -7.90 -10.52
CA TRP A 87 2.95 -8.76 -9.49
C TRP A 87 1.57 -8.26 -9.10
N VAL A 88 0.62 -9.18 -8.93
CA VAL A 88 -0.71 -8.89 -8.41
C VAL A 88 -1.15 -9.97 -7.42
N GLY A 89 -1.87 -9.54 -6.39
CA GLY A 89 -2.47 -10.41 -5.38
C GLY A 89 -3.98 -10.30 -5.43
N GLY A 90 -4.67 -11.37 -5.09
CA GLY A 90 -6.12 -11.38 -4.91
C GLY A 90 -6.50 -12.43 -3.88
N ALA A 91 -7.41 -12.09 -2.97
CA ALA A 91 -7.88 -13.01 -1.94
C ALA A 91 -9.40 -13.18 -1.98
N THR A 92 -9.85 -14.34 -1.54
CA THR A 92 -11.29 -14.68 -1.53
C THR A 92 -12.02 -14.12 -0.33
N VAL A 93 -11.31 -13.85 0.77
CA VAL A 93 -11.89 -13.34 2.03
C VAL A 93 -12.02 -11.82 2.06
N GLN A 94 -11.79 -11.12 0.96
CA GLN A 94 -11.83 -9.66 0.95
C GLN A 94 -13.26 -9.07 1.01
N SER A 95 -14.29 -9.92 1.00
CA SER A 95 -15.71 -9.56 1.16
C SER A 95 -16.43 -10.55 2.07
N ASP A 96 -17.58 -10.17 2.60
CA ASP A 96 -18.47 -11.07 3.36
C ASP A 96 -19.63 -11.62 2.54
N LEU A 97 -19.50 -11.60 1.21
CA LEU A 97 -20.46 -12.17 0.29
C LEU A 97 -20.63 -13.69 0.53
N PRO A 98 -21.82 -14.29 0.35
CA PRO A 98 -22.05 -15.71 0.57
C PRO A 98 -21.18 -16.65 -0.27
N GLN A 99 -20.72 -16.19 -1.44
CA GLN A 99 -19.80 -16.93 -2.29
C GLN A 99 -18.33 -16.87 -1.82
N ALA A 100 -17.98 -15.86 -1.02
CA ALA A 100 -16.67 -15.64 -0.44
C ALA A 100 -16.54 -16.31 0.94
N TRP A 101 -17.63 -16.29 1.72
CA TRP A 101 -17.65 -16.79 3.08
C TRP A 101 -18.97 -17.50 3.44
N PRO A 102 -18.92 -18.67 4.11
CA PRO A 102 -17.73 -19.49 4.41
C PRO A 102 -17.06 -20.02 3.14
N VAL A 103 -15.75 -20.25 3.19
CA VAL A 103 -14.99 -20.76 2.04
C VAL A 103 -15.49 -22.17 1.68
N GLN A 104 -15.95 -22.34 0.44
CA GLN A 104 -16.46 -23.61 -0.06
C GLN A 104 -15.30 -24.58 -0.36
N SER A 105 -15.45 -25.86 -0.01
CA SER A 105 -14.54 -26.91 -0.45
C SER A 105 -14.84 -27.39 -1.88
N GLY A 106 -13.82 -27.89 -2.57
CA GLY A 106 -13.87 -28.45 -3.92
C GLY A 106 -13.09 -27.62 -4.95
N LEU A 107 -13.42 -27.82 -6.23
CA LEU A 107 -12.70 -27.21 -7.35
C LEU A 107 -13.03 -25.72 -7.55
N TRP A 108 -12.10 -24.86 -7.13
CA TRP A 108 -12.07 -23.44 -7.46
C TRP A 108 -11.41 -23.21 -8.80
N ARG A 109 -11.67 -22.05 -9.41
CA ARG A 109 -11.07 -21.65 -10.68
C ARG A 109 -10.58 -20.21 -10.65
N ILE A 110 -9.41 -19.96 -11.20
CA ILE A 110 -8.84 -18.62 -11.42
C ILE A 110 -8.70 -18.33 -12.92
N LEU A 111 -8.96 -17.09 -13.32
CA LEU A 111 -8.80 -16.57 -14.67
C LEU A 111 -7.94 -15.32 -14.62
N LEU A 112 -6.87 -15.30 -15.42
CA LEU A 112 -6.00 -14.15 -15.58
C LEU A 112 -6.29 -13.37 -16.86
N GLY A 113 -5.95 -12.09 -16.87
CA GLY A 113 -5.86 -11.28 -18.09
C GLY A 113 -4.83 -10.16 -17.95
N SER A 114 -4.60 -9.43 -19.03
CA SER A 114 -3.55 -8.42 -19.18
C SER A 114 -3.95 -7.39 -20.25
N ASP A 115 -3.17 -6.31 -20.38
CA ASP A 115 -3.36 -5.29 -21.42
C ASP A 115 -2.65 -5.61 -22.75
N GLY A 116 -1.87 -6.70 -22.79
CA GLY A 116 -1.16 -7.20 -23.95
C GLY A 116 -0.85 -8.70 -23.84
N PRO A 117 -0.23 -9.32 -24.86
CA PRO A 117 0.19 -10.71 -24.78
C PRO A 117 1.27 -10.90 -23.71
N LEU A 118 1.06 -11.83 -22.77
CA LEU A 118 2.07 -12.25 -21.79
C LEU A 118 2.32 -13.75 -21.92
N GLU A 119 3.58 -14.13 -22.05
CA GLU A 119 3.97 -15.54 -22.10
C GLU A 119 4.11 -16.10 -20.68
N ALA A 120 3.14 -16.92 -20.28
CA ALA A 120 3.25 -17.84 -19.16
C ALA A 120 3.42 -17.19 -17.75
N PRO A 121 2.51 -16.29 -17.31
CA PRO A 121 2.48 -15.81 -15.92
C PRO A 121 2.34 -16.97 -14.93
N ASN A 122 3.02 -16.87 -13.79
CA ASN A 122 3.02 -17.92 -12.77
C ASN A 122 1.97 -17.63 -11.69
N VAL A 123 1.21 -18.65 -11.28
CA VAL A 123 0.18 -18.52 -10.24
C VAL A 123 0.46 -19.45 -9.08
N ARG A 124 0.52 -18.87 -7.88
CA ARG A 124 0.57 -19.60 -6.62
C ARG A 124 -0.65 -19.25 -5.78
N VAL A 125 -1.25 -20.26 -5.18
CA VAL A 125 -2.43 -20.14 -4.33
C VAL A 125 -2.10 -20.68 -2.95
N TRP A 126 -2.36 -19.89 -1.91
CA TRP A 126 -2.24 -20.28 -0.52
C TRP A 126 -3.61 -20.47 0.09
N ILE A 127 -3.79 -21.59 0.78
CA ILE A 127 -5.03 -21.95 1.46
C ILE A 127 -4.76 -21.99 2.96
N ARG A 128 -5.45 -21.14 3.71
CA ARG A 128 -5.52 -21.20 5.17
C ARG A 128 -6.58 -22.23 5.57
N GLN A 129 -6.25 -23.14 6.47
CA GLN A 129 -7.18 -24.14 6.99
C GLN A 129 -6.87 -24.47 8.46
N THR A 130 -7.86 -25.04 9.14
CA THR A 130 -7.74 -25.60 10.49
C THR A 130 -8.44 -26.96 10.53
N GLU A 131 -8.32 -27.66 11.65
CA GLU A 131 -8.92 -29.00 11.83
C GLU A 131 -10.44 -29.00 11.64
N ASP A 132 -11.12 -27.90 11.99
CA ASP A 132 -12.57 -27.79 12.14
C ASP A 132 -13.18 -26.56 11.45
N GLY A 133 -12.37 -25.77 10.75
CA GLY A 133 -12.82 -24.55 10.06
C GLY A 133 -13.04 -23.37 11.01
N VAL A 134 -12.53 -23.46 12.24
CA VAL A 134 -12.53 -22.39 13.24
C VAL A 134 -11.12 -21.83 13.41
N PHE A 135 -11.00 -20.52 13.60
CA PHE A 135 -9.73 -19.87 13.89
C PHE A 135 -9.27 -20.15 15.34
N HIS A 136 -8.07 -20.70 15.51
CA HIS A 136 -7.49 -21.06 16.82
C HIS A 136 -6.32 -20.15 17.26
N GLY A 137 -6.10 -19.03 16.57
CA GLY A 137 -4.98 -18.13 16.82
C GLY A 137 -3.87 -18.21 15.76
N GLY A 138 -2.89 -17.34 15.93
CA GLY A 138 -1.71 -17.31 15.06
C GLY A 138 -0.70 -16.26 15.49
N VAL A 139 0.48 -16.31 14.87
CA VAL A 139 1.56 -15.34 15.10
C VAL A 139 2.05 -14.76 13.79
N VAL A 140 2.30 -13.45 13.78
CA VAL A 140 2.92 -12.75 12.64
C VAL A 140 4.41 -12.60 12.94
N ASP A 141 5.24 -13.33 12.21
CA ASP A 141 6.68 -13.09 12.22
C ASP A 141 6.98 -11.80 11.43
N VAL A 142 7.94 -11.00 11.88
CA VAL A 142 8.25 -9.69 11.31
C VAL A 142 9.74 -9.58 10.97
N ASN A 143 10.06 -9.30 9.72
CA ASN A 143 11.38 -8.86 9.29
C ASN A 143 11.39 -7.33 9.23
N VAL A 144 12.24 -6.70 10.03
CA VAL A 144 12.29 -5.24 10.20
C VAL A 144 13.55 -4.71 9.56
N PHE A 145 13.43 -4.08 8.40
CA PHE A 145 14.51 -3.46 7.67
C PHE A 145 14.61 -1.99 8.07
N ILE A 146 15.66 -1.60 8.80
CA ILE A 146 15.78 -0.24 9.36
C ILE A 146 16.81 0.58 8.58
N ALA A 147 16.37 1.69 8.00
CA ALA A 147 17.25 2.67 7.39
C ALA A 147 18.12 3.36 8.44
N PRO A 148 19.36 3.77 8.08
CA PRO A 148 20.20 4.54 8.99
C PRO A 148 19.47 5.78 9.51
N ASN A 149 19.47 5.93 10.85
CA ASN A 149 18.85 7.03 11.59
C ASN A 149 17.31 7.08 11.57
N ALA A 150 16.61 6.06 11.07
CA ALA A 150 15.15 6.07 11.03
C ALA A 150 14.52 6.04 12.42
N THR A 151 14.96 5.09 13.26
CA THR A 151 14.51 4.94 14.65
C THR A 151 15.39 3.94 15.40
N THR A 152 15.05 3.64 16.65
CA THR A 152 15.72 2.63 17.48
C THR A 152 14.86 1.37 17.61
N GLN A 153 15.51 0.24 17.91
CA GLN A 153 14.80 -1.01 18.19
C GLN A 153 13.83 -0.87 19.38
N ASN A 154 14.24 -0.20 20.47
CA ASN A 154 13.38 0.02 21.64
C ASN A 154 12.09 0.78 21.31
N TYR A 155 12.16 1.74 20.37
CA TYR A 155 10.98 2.43 19.88
C TYR A 155 10.03 1.48 19.16
N LEU A 156 10.56 0.65 18.26
CA LEU A 156 9.78 -0.31 17.49
C LEU A 156 9.20 -1.42 18.37
N ASP A 157 9.91 -1.85 19.42
CA ASP A 157 9.37 -2.80 20.39
C ASP A 157 8.11 -2.24 21.09
N THR A 158 8.09 -0.94 21.37
CA THR A 158 6.91 -0.25 21.94
C THR A 158 5.77 -0.19 20.91
N VAL A 159 6.08 0.16 19.66
CA VAL A 159 5.10 0.16 18.56
C VAL A 159 4.49 -1.24 18.37
N PHE A 160 5.30 -2.30 18.41
CA PHE A 160 4.82 -3.67 18.21
C PHE A 160 3.93 -4.18 19.33
N ALA A 161 4.22 -3.80 20.58
CA ALA A 161 3.38 -4.14 21.72
C ALA A 161 1.95 -3.60 21.53
N ASP A 162 1.82 -2.37 21.03
CA ASP A 162 0.53 -1.75 20.74
C ASP A 162 -0.08 -2.28 19.44
N LEU A 163 0.72 -2.50 18.39
CA LEU A 163 0.30 -3.00 17.07
C LEU A 163 -0.46 -4.33 17.15
N PHE A 164 -0.03 -5.26 18.00
CA PHE A 164 -0.63 -6.61 18.08
C PHE A 164 -1.65 -6.79 19.21
N LYS A 165 -1.97 -5.72 19.96
CA LYS A 165 -3.01 -5.76 21.01
C LYS A 165 -4.42 -5.92 20.43
N ASP A 166 -5.00 -7.11 20.51
CA ASP A 166 -6.35 -7.41 19.98
C ASP A 166 -6.47 -7.34 18.44
N TYR A 167 -5.38 -7.60 17.71
CA TYR A 167 -5.36 -7.56 16.24
C TYR A 167 -5.90 -8.87 15.63
N GLY A 168 -7.23 -9.05 15.65
CA GLY A 168 -7.92 -10.20 15.04
C GLY A 168 -7.61 -11.55 15.70
N GLY A 169 -7.05 -11.54 16.92
CA GLY A 169 -6.57 -12.73 17.63
C GLY A 169 -5.17 -13.19 17.22
N LEU A 170 -4.47 -12.43 16.37
CA LEU A 170 -3.06 -12.63 16.05
C LEU A 170 -2.16 -12.00 17.11
N LYS A 171 -0.98 -12.60 17.29
CA LYS A 171 0.07 -12.10 18.21
C LYS A 171 1.36 -11.82 17.44
N LEU A 172 2.26 -11.06 18.05
CA LEU A 172 3.62 -10.93 17.55
C LEU A 172 4.34 -12.28 17.63
N GLY A 173 4.98 -12.67 16.53
CA GLY A 173 5.85 -13.84 16.44
C GLY A 173 7.32 -13.48 16.62
N ASN A 174 8.17 -14.09 15.81
CA ASN A 174 9.60 -13.79 15.78
C ASN A 174 9.83 -12.42 15.12
N VAL A 175 10.73 -11.61 15.69
CA VAL A 175 11.16 -10.34 15.09
C VAL A 175 12.62 -10.45 14.69
N ASN A 176 12.91 -10.19 13.43
CA ASN A 176 14.24 -10.21 12.85
C ASN A 176 14.60 -8.80 12.38
N PHE A 177 15.60 -8.17 13.00
CA PHE A 177 16.05 -6.83 12.63
C PHE A 177 17.19 -6.91 11.62
N LEU A 178 17.05 -6.21 10.50
CA LEU A 178 18.02 -6.13 9.42
C LEU A 178 18.35 -4.67 9.13
N SER A 179 19.59 -4.41 8.70
CA SER A 179 19.95 -3.09 8.17
C SER A 179 19.34 -2.93 6.77
N LEU A 180 18.74 -1.77 6.53
CA LEU A 180 18.30 -1.37 5.20
C LEU A 180 19.39 -0.51 4.54
N ASP A 181 19.59 -0.68 3.24
CA ASP A 181 20.52 0.14 2.47
C ASP A 181 20.14 1.62 2.59
N SER A 182 21.14 2.50 2.77
CA SER A 182 20.91 3.94 2.93
C SER A 182 20.26 4.56 1.69
N ALA A 183 20.40 3.95 0.51
CA ALA A 183 19.70 4.31 -0.70
C ALA A 183 18.17 4.35 -0.48
N PHE A 184 17.63 3.51 0.41
CA PHE A 184 16.20 3.43 0.72
C PHE A 184 15.76 4.25 1.94
N SER A 185 16.64 5.09 2.50
CA SER A 185 16.26 5.94 3.64
C SER A 185 15.13 6.90 3.29
N THR A 186 15.06 7.35 2.03
CA THR A 186 14.00 8.21 1.52
C THR A 186 13.31 7.51 0.37
N ILE A 187 11.99 7.36 0.37
CA ILE A 187 11.22 6.69 -0.68
C ILE A 187 10.33 7.69 -1.38
N ASP A 188 10.73 8.10 -2.56
CA ASP A 188 10.21 9.31 -3.16
C ASP A 188 9.71 9.17 -4.59
N THR A 189 9.90 7.98 -5.17
CA THR A 189 9.24 7.52 -6.40
C THR A 189 8.62 6.14 -6.24
N TYR A 190 7.62 5.81 -7.05
CA TYR A 190 7.05 4.46 -7.12
C TYR A 190 8.08 3.39 -7.49
N GLU A 191 9.02 3.68 -8.37
CA GLU A 191 10.10 2.77 -8.76
C GLU A 191 10.96 2.41 -7.54
N LYS A 192 11.32 3.43 -6.75
CA LYS A 192 12.13 3.25 -5.54
C LYS A 192 11.39 2.46 -4.47
N TYR A 193 10.09 2.71 -4.31
CA TYR A 193 9.25 1.93 -3.41
C TYR A 193 9.12 0.46 -3.85
N ARG A 194 8.89 0.21 -5.15
CA ARG A 194 8.86 -1.15 -5.71
C ARG A 194 10.18 -1.87 -5.46
N ALA A 195 11.30 -1.17 -5.64
CA ALA A 195 12.63 -1.71 -5.41
C ALA A 195 12.92 -1.95 -3.92
N LEU A 196 12.45 -1.06 -3.03
CA LEU A 196 12.51 -1.25 -1.58
C LEU A 196 11.83 -2.56 -1.19
N LEU A 197 10.58 -2.78 -1.61
CA LEU A 197 9.86 -4.01 -1.27
C LEU A 197 10.56 -5.26 -1.83
N ALA A 198 11.08 -5.16 -3.06
CA ALA A 198 11.82 -6.23 -3.70
C ALA A 198 13.17 -6.55 -3.02
N SER A 199 13.74 -5.63 -2.23
CA SER A 199 14.97 -5.87 -1.46
C SER A 199 14.81 -6.93 -0.35
N SER A 200 13.58 -7.32 -0.01
CA SER A 200 13.30 -8.39 0.96
C SER A 200 13.76 -9.79 0.52
N PHE A 201 14.31 -9.98 -0.68
CA PHE A 201 14.80 -11.28 -1.14
C PHE A 201 15.88 -11.92 -0.23
N VAL A 202 16.47 -11.15 0.68
CA VAL A 202 17.50 -11.60 1.62
C VAL A 202 16.96 -12.43 2.79
N VAL A 203 15.64 -12.43 3.03
CA VAL A 203 14.99 -13.24 4.07
C VAL A 203 14.27 -14.44 3.45
N SER A 204 14.26 -15.57 4.14
CA SER A 204 13.68 -16.83 3.64
C SER A 204 12.45 -17.32 4.41
N ALA A 205 12.31 -16.94 5.68
CA ALA A 205 11.27 -17.46 6.55
C ALA A 205 9.89 -16.93 6.17
N THR A 206 8.96 -17.83 5.83
CA THR A 206 7.59 -17.47 5.41
C THR A 206 6.52 -18.24 6.20
N PRO A 207 5.29 -17.71 6.28
CA PRO A 207 4.93 -16.32 5.98
C PRO A 207 5.52 -15.34 7.01
N ALA A 208 5.90 -14.15 6.56
CA ALA A 208 6.38 -13.08 7.44
C ALA A 208 6.05 -11.70 6.87
N LEU A 209 5.78 -10.76 7.77
CA LEU A 209 5.65 -9.34 7.45
C LEU A 209 7.04 -8.75 7.24
N ASN A 210 7.30 -8.24 6.05
CA ASN A 210 8.45 -7.35 5.84
C ASN A 210 8.02 -5.91 6.11
N MET A 211 8.65 -5.30 7.11
CA MET A 211 8.43 -3.90 7.48
C MET A 211 9.70 -3.12 7.19
N PHE A 212 9.61 -2.15 6.29
CA PHE A 212 10.70 -1.27 5.92
C PHE A 212 10.54 0.06 6.64
N VAL A 213 11.40 0.31 7.62
CA VAL A 213 11.42 1.52 8.42
C VAL A 213 12.36 2.52 7.75
N ILE A 214 11.76 3.52 7.13
CA ILE A 214 12.46 4.55 6.35
C ILE A 214 12.46 5.89 7.10
N ASN A 215 13.30 6.81 6.67
CA ASN A 215 13.36 8.16 7.24
C ASN A 215 12.25 9.05 6.68
N LYS A 216 11.90 8.87 5.40
CA LYS A 216 11.03 9.82 4.70
C LYS A 216 10.32 9.24 3.49
N PHE A 217 9.04 9.53 3.33
CA PHE A 217 8.37 9.46 2.03
C PHE A 217 8.48 10.78 1.27
N GLY A 218 8.63 10.69 -0.05
CA GLY A 218 8.58 11.84 -0.95
C GLY A 218 7.18 12.14 -1.49
N ASN A 219 7.13 13.09 -2.42
CA ASN A 219 5.89 13.73 -2.86
C ASN A 219 4.92 12.80 -3.58
N GLU A 220 5.45 11.83 -4.32
CA GLU A 220 4.63 10.85 -5.06
C GLU A 220 3.72 10.05 -4.13
N PHE A 221 4.13 9.86 -2.87
CA PHE A 221 3.36 9.13 -1.86
C PHE A 221 2.45 10.01 -1.04
N GLY A 222 2.22 11.25 -1.46
CA GLY A 222 1.15 11.97 -0.85
C GLY A 222 1.43 12.49 0.56
N GLN A 223 2.65 12.41 1.15
CA GLN A 223 2.97 12.56 2.59
C GLN A 223 2.73 11.29 3.43
N ALA A 224 2.56 10.14 2.79
CA ALA A 224 2.47 8.84 3.45
C ALA A 224 3.42 8.71 4.64
N ILE A 225 2.90 8.09 5.69
CA ILE A 225 3.68 7.60 6.82
C ILE A 225 3.68 6.06 6.84
N GLY A 226 2.83 5.43 6.03
CA GLY A 226 2.76 4.01 5.77
C GLY A 226 2.27 3.76 4.35
N VAL A 227 2.78 2.72 3.69
CA VAL A 227 2.30 2.24 2.39
C VAL A 227 2.48 0.72 2.30
N ALA A 228 1.38 -0.02 2.14
CA ALA A 228 1.36 -1.44 1.88
C ALA A 228 1.64 -1.79 0.40
N GLY A 229 2.36 -2.89 0.17
CA GLY A 229 2.74 -3.35 -1.17
C GLY A 229 1.57 -3.85 -2.03
N GLY A 230 0.38 -4.03 -1.46
CA GLY A 230 -0.83 -4.40 -2.19
C GLY A 230 -1.99 -4.79 -1.26
N ILE A 231 -3.14 -5.10 -1.87
CA ILE A 231 -4.37 -5.52 -1.18
C ILE A 231 -4.93 -6.81 -1.84
N PRO A 232 -4.57 -8.01 -1.35
CA PRO A 232 -3.53 -8.28 -0.37
C PRO A 232 -2.13 -8.04 -0.96
N GLY A 233 -1.14 -7.83 -0.10
CA GLY A 233 0.27 -7.93 -0.50
C GLY A 233 0.79 -9.37 -0.28
N SER A 234 2.10 -9.56 -0.40
CA SER A 234 2.73 -10.89 -0.33
C SER A 234 3.56 -11.08 0.94
N ALA A 235 3.01 -11.79 1.92
CA ALA A 235 3.76 -12.26 3.10
C ALA A 235 4.43 -13.63 2.88
N THR A 236 4.04 -14.35 1.82
CA THR A 236 4.48 -15.72 1.52
C THR A 236 5.55 -15.80 0.44
N VAL A 237 5.73 -14.72 -0.33
CA VAL A 237 6.80 -14.57 -1.32
C VAL A 237 7.53 -13.27 -1.00
N HIS A 238 8.80 -13.37 -0.64
CA HIS A 238 9.69 -12.23 -0.47
C HIS A 238 10.35 -11.87 -1.79
N GLY A 239 10.90 -10.66 -1.87
CA GLY A 239 11.59 -10.20 -3.06
C GLY A 239 10.70 -9.66 -4.18
N THR A 240 9.42 -9.40 -3.91
CA THR A 240 8.47 -8.86 -4.90
C THR A 240 8.12 -7.40 -4.62
N THR A 241 7.49 -6.73 -5.59
CA THR A 241 6.94 -5.37 -5.43
C THR A 241 5.70 -5.30 -4.55
N MET A 242 5.28 -6.43 -3.98
CA MET A 242 4.16 -6.55 -3.04
C MET A 242 4.59 -7.04 -1.66
N SER A 243 5.89 -7.30 -1.45
CA SER A 243 6.42 -8.04 -0.31
C SER A 243 6.67 -7.17 0.93
N GLY A 244 5.68 -6.40 1.40
CA GLY A 244 5.79 -5.73 2.69
C GLY A 244 5.04 -4.40 2.83
N VAL A 245 5.43 -3.65 3.86
CA VAL A 245 4.99 -2.28 4.17
C VAL A 245 6.22 -1.40 4.30
N ALA A 246 6.21 -0.23 3.67
CA ALA A 246 7.15 0.84 4.03
C ALA A 246 6.47 1.79 5.01
N TYR A 247 7.22 2.26 5.99
CA TYR A 247 6.68 3.07 7.08
C TYR A 247 7.74 4.05 7.60
N GLN A 248 7.30 5.27 7.84
CA GLN A 248 8.10 6.36 8.40
C GLN A 248 7.63 6.61 9.84
N PRO A 249 8.48 6.37 10.85
CA PRO A 249 8.15 6.65 12.24
C PRO A 249 7.77 8.12 12.48
N SER A 250 6.66 8.36 13.18
CA SER A 250 6.25 9.71 13.58
C SER A 250 6.90 10.18 14.88
N GLY A 251 7.45 9.24 15.66
CA GLY A 251 7.93 9.49 17.02
C GLY A 251 6.85 9.32 18.09
N ASN A 252 5.60 9.01 17.71
CA ASN A 252 4.53 8.61 18.61
C ASN A 252 4.19 7.11 18.43
N PRO A 253 4.57 6.22 19.38
CA PRO A 253 4.39 4.78 19.23
C PRO A 253 2.94 4.33 19.03
N GLY A 254 1.99 4.95 19.73
CA GLY A 254 0.57 4.57 19.64
C GLY A 254 -0.07 4.97 18.32
N TYR A 255 0.32 6.13 17.79
CA TYR A 255 -0.11 6.57 16.46
C TYR A 255 0.50 5.69 15.36
N ASP A 256 1.79 5.39 15.49
CA ASP A 256 2.51 4.51 14.56
C ASP A 256 1.97 3.07 14.57
N ALA A 257 1.53 2.58 15.73
CA ALA A 257 0.83 1.31 15.81
C ALA A 257 -0.49 1.34 15.03
N ALA A 258 -1.28 2.41 15.12
CA ALA A 258 -2.51 2.53 14.33
C ALA A 258 -2.25 2.59 12.82
N VAL A 259 -1.22 3.32 12.41
CA VAL A 259 -0.77 3.38 11.00
C VAL A 259 -0.35 2.00 10.51
N LEU A 260 0.51 1.30 11.25
CA LEU A 260 0.94 -0.03 10.85
C LEU A 260 -0.22 -1.04 10.85
N ARG A 261 -1.20 -0.91 11.75
CA ARG A 261 -2.42 -1.74 11.70
C ARG A 261 -3.19 -1.56 10.39
N HIS A 262 -3.32 -0.31 9.93
CA HIS A 262 -3.93 0.04 8.66
C HIS A 262 -3.19 -0.64 7.49
N GLU A 263 -1.87 -0.44 7.41
CA GLU A 263 -1.07 -1.01 6.31
C GLU A 263 -1.00 -2.54 6.35
N ILE A 264 -0.96 -3.15 7.54
CA ILE A 264 -1.00 -4.61 7.68
C ILE A 264 -2.41 -5.13 7.35
N GLY A 265 -3.46 -4.34 7.60
CA GLY A 265 -4.83 -4.63 7.17
C GLY A 265 -4.91 -4.74 5.65
N HIS A 266 -4.31 -3.79 4.93
CA HIS A 266 -4.15 -3.88 3.48
C HIS A 266 -3.40 -5.13 3.04
N LEU A 267 -2.25 -5.45 3.68
CA LEU A 267 -1.52 -6.69 3.41
C LEU A 267 -2.39 -7.95 3.59
N ALA A 268 -3.26 -7.96 4.61
CA ALA A 268 -4.19 -9.05 4.87
C ALA A 268 -5.38 -9.11 3.89
N GLY A 269 -5.63 -8.03 3.14
CA GLY A 269 -6.65 -7.96 2.09
C GLY A 269 -7.81 -6.99 2.37
N LEU A 270 -7.74 -6.17 3.43
CA LEU A 270 -8.75 -5.16 3.74
C LEU A 270 -8.61 -3.93 2.84
N PHE A 271 -9.75 -3.39 2.40
CA PHE A 271 -9.85 -2.11 1.70
C PHE A 271 -10.19 -0.98 2.65
N HIS A 272 -10.16 0.27 2.17
CA HIS A 272 -10.69 1.38 2.95
C HIS A 272 -12.20 1.26 3.11
N THR A 273 -12.70 1.49 4.33
CA THR A 273 -14.15 1.45 4.62
C THR A 273 -14.92 2.50 3.82
N THR A 274 -14.32 3.69 3.69
CA THR A 274 -14.78 4.75 2.79
C THR A 274 -13.63 5.26 1.95
N GLU A 275 -13.90 5.63 0.70
CA GLU A 275 -12.93 6.28 -0.18
C GLU A 275 -13.07 7.82 -0.19
N LEU A 276 -11.97 8.54 -0.33
CA LEU A 276 -11.96 10.03 -0.30
C LEU A 276 -12.62 10.66 -1.54
N VAL A 277 -12.56 9.96 -2.68
CA VAL A 277 -12.88 10.50 -4.00
C VAL A 277 -13.83 9.66 -4.82
N SER A 278 -14.30 8.54 -4.26
CA SER A 278 -15.22 7.65 -4.92
C SER A 278 -16.37 7.31 -3.99
N GLU A 279 -17.53 7.00 -4.57
CA GLU A 279 -18.66 6.46 -3.81
C GLU A 279 -18.53 4.95 -3.56
N ASP A 280 -17.48 4.29 -4.09
CA ASP A 280 -17.20 2.90 -3.71
C ASP A 280 -16.61 2.85 -2.30
N THR A 281 -17.04 1.81 -1.60
CA THR A 281 -16.75 1.47 -0.21
C THR A 281 -16.27 0.02 -0.16
N ASP A 282 -15.69 -0.41 0.95
CA ASP A 282 -15.25 -1.81 1.04
C ASP A 282 -16.43 -2.79 0.84
N PRO A 283 -16.16 -4.02 0.38
CA PRO A 283 -17.20 -5.02 0.13
C PRO A 283 -17.54 -5.81 1.40
N ILE A 284 -17.57 -5.13 2.54
CA ILE A 284 -17.86 -5.72 3.85
C ILE A 284 -19.16 -5.08 4.36
N SER A 285 -20.16 -5.89 4.71
CA SER A 285 -21.50 -5.37 5.02
C SER A 285 -21.66 -4.76 6.41
N ASP A 286 -20.72 -5.00 7.34
CA ASP A 286 -20.76 -4.51 8.71
C ASP A 286 -19.88 -3.28 8.97
N THR A 287 -19.22 -2.75 7.92
CA THR A 287 -18.51 -1.48 7.92
C THR A 287 -19.49 -0.37 7.53
N LEU A 288 -19.51 0.70 8.34
CA LEU A 288 -20.32 1.87 8.02
C LEU A 288 -19.63 2.67 6.91
N GLU A 289 -20.44 3.30 6.06
CA GLU A 289 -19.95 4.13 4.95
C GLU A 289 -20.11 5.61 5.30
N CYS A 290 -19.14 6.44 4.90
CA CYS A 290 -19.24 7.88 5.01
C CYS A 290 -19.64 8.53 3.68
N ALA A 291 -20.60 9.47 3.73
CA ALA A 291 -21.00 10.20 2.55
C ALA A 291 -19.83 11.02 1.97
N ALA A 292 -19.70 11.04 0.64
CA ALA A 292 -18.62 11.74 -0.08
C ALA A 292 -18.48 13.22 0.34
N ALA A 293 -19.60 13.93 0.53
CA ALA A 293 -19.58 15.32 0.99
C ALA A 293 -19.01 15.46 2.42
N THR A 294 -19.27 14.49 3.29
CA THR A 294 -18.79 14.49 4.67
C THR A 294 -17.31 14.18 4.73
N ILE A 295 -16.84 13.10 4.08
CA ILE A 295 -15.43 12.73 4.09
C ILE A 295 -14.55 13.84 3.45
N GLN A 296 -15.07 14.55 2.46
CA GLN A 296 -14.37 15.67 1.82
C GLN A 296 -14.38 16.99 2.61
N SER A 297 -15.20 17.14 3.65
CA SER A 297 -15.32 18.42 4.37
C SER A 297 -15.07 18.32 5.87
N LYS A 298 -15.47 17.22 6.50
CA LYS A 298 -15.41 16.94 7.94
C LYS A 298 -15.19 15.43 8.18
N PRO A 299 -14.07 14.86 7.70
CA PRO A 299 -13.81 13.42 7.77
C PRO A 299 -13.86 12.86 9.21
N GLU A 300 -13.55 13.66 10.22
CA GLU A 300 -13.63 13.28 11.63
C GLU A 300 -15.06 13.00 12.12
N THR A 301 -16.07 13.44 11.37
CA THR A 301 -17.49 13.20 11.66
C THR A 301 -18.07 12.01 10.93
N CYS A 302 -17.25 11.31 10.13
CA CYS A 302 -17.65 10.09 9.47
C CYS A 302 -17.99 8.99 10.50
N PRO A 303 -19.05 8.19 10.25
CA PRO A 303 -19.45 7.13 11.17
C PRO A 303 -18.40 6.01 11.33
N ASP A 304 -17.51 5.88 10.36
CA ASP A 304 -16.40 4.92 10.31
C ASP A 304 -15.03 5.54 10.62
N ALA A 305 -14.97 6.81 11.07
CA ALA A 305 -13.69 7.48 11.37
C ALA A 305 -12.83 6.77 12.43
N MET A 306 -13.43 5.91 13.26
CA MET A 306 -12.72 5.11 14.27
C MET A 306 -12.23 3.77 13.73
N ASN A 307 -12.66 3.36 12.53
CA ASN A 307 -12.23 2.10 11.93
C ASN A 307 -10.75 2.16 11.54
N THR A 308 -10.02 1.08 11.78
CA THR A 308 -8.60 0.93 11.40
C THR A 308 -8.38 1.22 9.93
N MET A 309 -9.34 0.84 9.07
CA MET A 309 -9.25 0.98 7.63
C MET A 309 -9.88 2.28 7.10
N PHE A 310 -10.23 3.23 7.98
CA PHE A 310 -10.56 4.58 7.52
C PHE A 310 -9.32 5.20 6.83
N PRO A 311 -9.47 5.86 5.65
CA PRO A 311 -8.33 6.31 4.84
C PRO A 311 -7.50 7.43 5.48
N ILE A 312 -7.92 7.97 6.62
CA ILE A 312 -7.21 9.00 7.37
C ILE A 312 -6.88 8.45 8.76
N ALA A 313 -5.60 8.38 9.09
CA ALA A 313 -5.16 7.91 10.39
C ALA A 313 -5.52 8.93 11.50
N PHE A 314 -6.52 8.58 12.31
CA PHE A 314 -6.86 9.32 13.54
C PHE A 314 -6.32 8.66 14.82
N GLY A 315 -5.52 7.60 14.67
CA GLY A 315 -4.96 6.84 15.80
C GLY A 315 -5.91 5.79 16.40
N HIS A 316 -7.02 5.50 15.72
CA HIS A 316 -7.95 4.44 16.11
C HIS A 316 -7.57 3.10 15.51
N THR A 317 -8.05 2.04 16.13
CA THR A 317 -7.64 0.67 15.81
C THR A 317 -8.81 -0.31 15.84
N ASP A 318 -10.02 0.17 15.61
CA ASP A 318 -11.22 -0.67 15.67
C ASP A 318 -11.32 -1.51 14.39
N LEU A 319 -11.76 -2.76 14.53
CA LEU A 319 -12.04 -3.66 13.41
C LEU A 319 -13.42 -4.26 13.61
N THR A 320 -14.19 -4.39 12.54
CA THR A 320 -15.48 -5.09 12.57
C THR A 320 -15.29 -6.61 12.63
N SER A 321 -16.36 -7.35 12.91
CA SER A 321 -16.29 -8.81 12.95
C SER A 321 -15.98 -9.41 11.58
N ALA A 322 -16.48 -8.82 10.49
CA ALA A 322 -16.14 -9.27 9.15
C ALA A 322 -14.69 -8.92 8.76
N GLN A 323 -14.19 -7.74 9.13
CA GLN A 323 -12.78 -7.39 8.91
C GLN A 323 -11.83 -8.34 9.63
N VAL A 324 -12.16 -8.74 10.87
CA VAL A 324 -11.40 -9.77 11.61
C VAL A 324 -11.39 -11.11 10.85
N ARG A 325 -12.49 -11.52 10.21
CA ARG A 325 -12.51 -12.74 9.40
C ARG A 325 -11.58 -12.67 8.18
N VAL A 326 -11.48 -11.49 7.54
CA VAL A 326 -10.52 -11.28 6.44
C VAL A 326 -9.08 -11.54 6.93
N ILE A 327 -8.72 -10.95 8.07
CA ILE A 327 -7.41 -11.12 8.70
C ILE A 327 -7.14 -12.61 9.02
N GLN A 328 -8.12 -13.30 9.60
CA GLN A 328 -8.04 -14.73 9.96
C GLN A 328 -7.99 -15.66 8.73
N GLY A 329 -8.52 -15.25 7.58
CA GLY A 329 -8.40 -16.00 6.33
C GLY A 329 -7.12 -15.72 5.55
N SER A 330 -6.32 -14.72 5.96
CA SER A 330 -5.17 -14.27 5.20
C SER A 330 -3.94 -15.21 5.26
N ALA A 331 -3.04 -15.03 4.29
CA ALA A 331 -1.75 -15.72 4.24
C ALA A 331 -0.65 -15.06 5.10
N LEU A 332 -0.99 -14.04 5.91
CA LEU A 332 -0.02 -13.18 6.61
C LEU A 332 0.80 -13.86 7.72
N TYR A 333 0.27 -14.93 8.33
CA TYR A 333 0.71 -15.41 9.64
C TYR A 333 0.92 -16.93 9.72
N ARG A 334 1.61 -17.41 10.76
CA ARG A 334 1.68 -18.84 11.12
C ARG A 334 0.50 -19.18 12.02
N GLY A 335 -0.37 -20.08 11.58
CA GLY A 335 -1.61 -20.39 12.27
C GLY A 335 -1.50 -21.55 13.24
N VAL A 336 -2.51 -21.68 14.10
CA VAL A 336 -2.69 -22.82 15.01
C VAL A 336 -3.72 -23.78 14.40
N PHE A 337 -3.34 -25.03 14.15
CA PHE A 337 -4.21 -25.98 13.42
C PHE A 337 -5.43 -26.44 14.22
N SER A 338 -5.26 -26.70 15.51
CA SER A 338 -6.30 -27.22 16.41
C SER A 338 -6.32 -26.42 17.72
N ALA A 339 -7.49 -26.36 18.38
CA ALA A 339 -7.64 -25.64 19.63
C ALA A 339 -6.57 -26.04 20.67
N GLY A 340 -5.91 -25.05 21.28
CA GLY A 340 -4.83 -25.26 22.26
C GLY A 340 -3.49 -25.72 21.68
N GLY A 341 -3.38 -25.83 20.35
CA GLY A 341 -2.13 -26.14 19.66
C GLY A 341 -1.12 -24.99 19.67
N MET A 342 0.04 -25.24 19.06
CA MET A 342 1.07 -24.23 18.82
C MET A 342 0.97 -23.73 17.38
N PRO A 343 1.42 -22.48 17.09
CA PRO A 343 1.53 -22.02 15.72
C PRO A 343 2.48 -22.91 14.89
N ASP A 344 2.20 -23.08 13.60
CA ASP A 344 3.05 -23.80 12.64
C ASP A 344 4.52 -23.39 12.75
N ALA A 345 5.46 -24.29 12.49
CA ALA A 345 6.87 -23.89 12.39
C ALA A 345 7.09 -22.92 11.20
N PRO A 346 8.07 -22.00 11.28
CA PRO A 346 8.46 -21.19 10.13
C PRO A 346 8.86 -22.06 8.93
N SER A 347 8.35 -21.73 7.74
CA SER A 347 8.82 -22.36 6.50
C SER A 347 10.21 -21.88 6.17
N SER A 348 11.11 -22.78 5.77
CA SER A 348 12.46 -22.46 5.32
C SER A 348 12.59 -22.40 3.79
N ALA A 349 11.48 -22.21 3.06
CA ALA A 349 11.51 -22.13 1.61
C ALA A 349 12.49 -21.04 1.16
N ALA A 350 13.39 -21.37 0.23
CA ALA A 350 14.34 -20.40 -0.29
C ALA A 350 13.57 -19.25 -0.96
N PRO A 351 13.90 -17.98 -0.68
CA PRO A 351 13.28 -16.86 -1.34
C PRO A 351 13.64 -16.92 -2.82
N GLN A 352 12.66 -16.69 -3.69
CA GLN A 352 12.97 -16.47 -5.09
C GLN A 352 13.58 -15.08 -5.20
N LYS A 353 14.86 -15.01 -5.59
CA LYS A 353 15.48 -13.75 -5.99
C LYS A 353 14.63 -13.22 -7.16
N PRO A 354 14.14 -11.97 -7.12
CA PRO A 354 13.46 -11.39 -8.27
C PRO A 354 14.37 -11.48 -9.50
N SER A 355 13.76 -11.73 -10.66
CA SER A 355 14.46 -11.91 -11.94
C SER A 355 15.13 -10.63 -12.46
N TYR A 356 14.89 -9.47 -11.83
CA TYR A 356 15.39 -8.16 -12.28
C TYR A 356 16.34 -7.51 -11.26
N GLU A 357 17.35 -6.80 -11.76
CA GLU A 357 18.23 -5.89 -10.98
C GLU A 357 17.75 -4.45 -11.17
N VAL A 358 17.66 -3.68 -10.09
CA VAL A 358 17.30 -2.25 -10.14
C VAL A 358 18.59 -1.42 -10.05
N ASP A 359 18.75 -0.41 -10.91
CA ASP A 359 19.87 0.54 -10.86
C ASP A 359 19.52 1.73 -9.93
N TYR A 360 20.33 1.93 -8.89
CA TYR A 360 20.03 2.80 -7.74
C TYR A 360 20.79 4.14 -7.73
N ALA A 361 21.59 4.46 -8.76
CA ALA A 361 22.59 5.54 -8.70
C ALA A 361 22.07 6.99 -8.88
N SER A 362 20.76 7.24 -8.94
CA SER A 362 20.19 8.54 -9.38
C SER A 362 19.41 9.34 -8.31
N LEU A 363 19.61 9.07 -7.02
CA LEU A 363 18.71 9.54 -5.94
C LEU A 363 18.92 11.00 -5.48
N ILE A 364 17.80 11.67 -5.20
CA ILE A 364 17.53 13.12 -5.23
C ILE A 364 17.76 13.84 -3.88
N ASP A 365 18.11 15.13 -3.93
CA ASP A 365 18.20 16.06 -2.78
C ASP A 365 16.82 16.70 -2.46
N ARG A 366 16.38 16.61 -1.19
CA ARG A 366 15.09 17.14 -0.68
C ARG A 366 15.27 17.80 0.69
N SER A 367 14.51 18.87 0.95
CA SER A 367 14.51 19.62 2.23
C SER A 367 13.91 18.83 3.40
N ASP A 368 14.58 18.82 4.56
CA ASP A 368 14.18 18.15 5.81
C ASP A 368 13.29 18.98 6.76
N LYS A 369 12.64 20.04 6.27
CA LYS A 369 11.78 20.89 7.11
C LYS A 369 10.53 20.12 7.56
N PRO A 370 10.15 20.15 8.85
CA PRO A 370 8.94 19.50 9.36
C PRO A 370 7.67 20.28 8.99
N MET A 371 6.51 19.64 9.11
CA MET A 371 5.21 20.33 9.11
C MET A 371 5.08 21.25 10.34
N PRO A 372 4.29 22.35 10.28
CA PRO A 372 3.96 23.14 11.46
C PRO A 372 3.37 22.28 12.57
N GLN A 373 3.71 22.55 13.84
CA GLN A 373 3.19 21.80 14.99
C GLN A 373 1.66 21.88 15.12
N ASN A 374 1.06 22.97 14.65
CA ASN A 374 -0.39 23.20 14.68
C ASN A 374 -0.88 23.59 13.27
N PRO A 375 -0.96 22.64 12.33
CA PRO A 375 -1.30 22.98 10.95
C PRO A 375 -2.77 23.41 10.86
N THR A 376 -3.00 24.49 10.12
CA THR A 376 -4.32 24.95 9.69
C THR A 376 -5.01 23.87 8.84
N PRO A 377 -6.35 23.92 8.67
CA PRO A 377 -7.05 22.96 7.82
C PRO A 377 -6.49 22.87 6.39
N VAL A 378 -6.10 24.00 5.80
CA VAL A 378 -5.50 24.04 4.45
C VAL A 378 -4.13 23.37 4.44
N GLU A 379 -3.29 23.63 5.45
CA GLU A 379 -1.98 22.98 5.58
C GLU A 379 -2.12 21.48 5.83
N ARG A 380 -3.17 21.01 6.53
CA ARG A 380 -3.45 19.56 6.67
C ARG A 380 -3.86 18.90 5.36
N VAL A 381 -4.58 19.60 4.49
CA VAL A 381 -4.91 19.06 3.16
C VAL A 381 -3.66 19.01 2.28
N LEU A 382 -2.92 20.12 2.21
CA LEU A 382 -1.73 20.20 1.35
C LEU A 382 -0.58 19.34 1.87
N GLY A 383 -0.39 19.27 3.18
CA GLY A 383 0.67 18.50 3.84
C GLY A 383 0.23 17.15 4.40
N GLY A 384 -1.03 16.76 4.22
CA GLY A 384 -1.55 15.45 4.64
C GLY A 384 -1.23 14.36 3.63
N VAL A 385 -1.18 13.12 4.12
CA VAL A 385 -0.98 11.86 3.39
C VAL A 385 -2.15 11.62 2.43
N TRP A 386 -1.86 11.47 1.14
CA TRP A 386 -2.83 10.99 0.14
C TRP A 386 -2.35 9.67 -0.41
N CYS A 387 -3.12 8.60 -0.23
CA CYS A 387 -2.76 7.31 -0.82
C CYS A 387 -2.62 7.49 -2.34
N ALA A 388 -1.44 7.12 -2.83
CA ALA A 388 -0.96 7.10 -4.21
C ALA A 388 -2.00 6.77 -5.30
N HIS A 389 -2.98 5.92 -4.96
CA HIS A 389 -3.95 5.36 -5.90
C HIS A 389 -5.29 6.09 -5.91
N ALA A 390 -5.58 6.90 -4.89
CA ALA A 390 -6.68 7.83 -4.97
C ALA A 390 -6.31 8.87 -6.02
N LYS A 391 -7.08 9.00 -7.10
CA LYS A 391 -7.02 10.13 -8.04
C LYS A 391 -7.49 11.44 -7.36
N ALA A 392 -7.11 11.62 -6.10
CA ALA A 392 -7.58 12.65 -5.23
C ALA A 392 -7.05 13.99 -5.70
N ASP A 393 -7.98 14.85 -6.09
CA ASP A 393 -7.68 16.22 -6.45
C ASP A 393 -7.50 17.06 -5.18
N TYR A 394 -6.38 16.83 -4.50
CA TYR A 394 -6.04 17.52 -3.26
C TYR A 394 -5.91 19.03 -3.48
N GLU A 395 -5.53 19.49 -4.68
CA GLU A 395 -5.52 20.91 -5.03
C GLU A 395 -6.94 21.48 -4.96
N ALA A 396 -7.92 20.84 -5.61
CA ALA A 396 -9.31 21.26 -5.56
C ALA A 396 -9.87 21.24 -4.13
N LEU A 397 -9.52 20.22 -3.35
CA LEU A 397 -9.92 20.15 -1.95
C LEU A 397 -9.31 21.29 -1.13
N ALA A 398 -8.03 21.57 -1.31
CA ALA A 398 -7.35 22.64 -0.59
C ALA A 398 -7.98 24.01 -0.93
N VAL A 399 -8.35 24.22 -2.19
CA VAL A 399 -9.10 25.41 -2.65
C VAL A 399 -10.48 25.49 -1.98
N ARG A 400 -11.22 24.39 -1.89
CA ARG A 400 -12.53 24.35 -1.18
C ARG A 400 -12.37 24.66 0.31
N VAL A 401 -11.38 24.08 0.97
CA VAL A 401 -11.12 24.30 2.41
C VAL A 401 -10.70 25.75 2.68
N ALA A 402 -9.93 26.36 1.78
CA ALA A 402 -9.53 27.77 1.90
C ALA A 402 -10.65 28.77 1.52
N GLY A 403 -11.69 28.31 0.82
CA GLY A 403 -12.84 29.13 0.41
C GLY A 403 -12.45 30.31 -0.48
N ALA A 404 -13.14 31.46 -0.31
CA ALA A 404 -12.89 32.66 -1.10
C ALA A 404 -11.48 33.25 -0.90
N SER A 405 -10.78 32.87 0.18
CA SER A 405 -9.42 33.32 0.47
C SER A 405 -8.34 32.45 -0.18
N ALA A 406 -8.73 31.43 -0.97
CA ALA A 406 -7.81 30.44 -1.52
C ALA A 406 -6.57 31.05 -2.22
N PRO A 407 -6.68 32.02 -3.16
CA PRO A 407 -5.48 32.53 -3.84
C PRO A 407 -4.47 33.15 -2.87
N GLY A 408 -4.94 33.96 -1.92
CA GLY A 408 -4.08 34.62 -0.94
C GLY A 408 -3.41 33.64 0.03
N VAL A 409 -4.17 32.67 0.54
CA VAL A 409 -3.66 31.64 1.47
C VAL A 409 -2.63 30.76 0.78
N MET A 410 -2.92 30.25 -0.41
CA MET A 410 -2.02 29.36 -1.16
C MET A 410 -0.73 30.08 -1.58
N ARG A 411 -0.83 31.34 -2.02
CA ARG A 411 0.33 32.17 -2.33
C ARG A 411 1.24 32.36 -1.12
N ALA A 412 0.65 32.66 0.05
CA ALA A 412 1.42 32.84 1.28
C ALA A 412 2.16 31.56 1.66
N LEU A 413 1.48 30.41 1.61
CA LEU A 413 2.09 29.10 1.91
C LEU A 413 3.19 28.71 0.91
N ALA A 414 3.05 29.02 -0.38
CA ALA A 414 4.08 28.74 -1.38
C ALA A 414 5.37 29.54 -1.13
N LEU A 415 5.24 30.78 -0.63
CA LEU A 415 6.35 31.70 -0.38
C LEU A 415 6.99 31.54 0.99
N ASP A 416 6.35 30.85 1.93
CA ASP A 416 6.86 30.69 3.28
C ASP A 416 7.98 29.62 3.32
N GLU A 417 9.22 30.08 3.35
CA GLU A 417 10.40 29.22 3.40
C GLU A 417 10.54 28.46 4.73
N THR A 418 9.74 28.76 5.76
CA THR A 418 9.74 27.98 7.00
C THR A 418 8.96 26.66 6.85
N HIS A 419 8.08 26.56 5.86
CA HIS A 419 7.37 25.33 5.54
C HIS A 419 8.23 24.38 4.71
N ASN A 420 7.85 23.09 4.75
CA ASN A 420 8.45 22.09 3.89
C ASN A 420 8.11 22.32 2.42
N ASP A 421 9.05 21.95 1.55
CA ASP A 421 8.94 22.26 0.13
C ASP A 421 7.80 21.51 -0.58
N VAL A 422 7.31 20.40 -0.01
CA VAL A 422 6.16 19.66 -0.53
C VAL A 422 4.88 20.47 -0.38
N LEU A 423 4.68 21.03 0.82
CA LEU A 423 3.55 21.91 1.12
C LEU A 423 3.64 23.15 0.25
N ARG A 424 4.83 23.77 0.13
CA ARG A 424 5.05 24.94 -0.73
C ARG A 424 4.73 24.62 -2.20
N ALA A 425 5.20 23.48 -2.70
CA ALA A 425 4.95 23.01 -4.06
C ALA A 425 3.47 22.77 -4.34
N ARG A 426 2.77 22.07 -3.44
CA ARG A 426 1.33 21.81 -3.57
C ARG A 426 0.52 23.10 -3.44
N ALA A 427 0.93 24.01 -2.55
CA ALA A 427 0.34 25.34 -2.42
C ALA A 427 0.51 26.14 -3.72
N LEU A 428 1.65 26.06 -4.40
CA LEU A 428 1.86 26.71 -5.70
C LEU A 428 0.88 26.18 -6.77
N ALA A 429 0.73 24.86 -6.89
CA ALA A 429 -0.19 24.27 -7.85
C ALA A 429 -1.66 24.66 -7.55
N ALA A 430 -2.06 24.56 -6.27
CA ALA A 430 -3.39 24.97 -5.81
C ALA A 430 -3.62 26.49 -5.97
N TYR A 431 -2.58 27.31 -5.81
CA TYR A 431 -2.62 28.76 -6.05
C TYR A 431 -2.91 29.05 -7.52
N ALA A 432 -2.14 28.48 -8.45
CA ALA A 432 -2.35 28.66 -9.88
C ALA A 432 -3.75 28.20 -10.33
N ARG A 433 -4.27 27.14 -9.71
CA ARG A 433 -5.61 26.63 -9.94
C ARG A 433 -6.71 27.59 -9.45
N ALA A 434 -6.58 28.09 -8.22
CA ALA A 434 -7.57 28.98 -7.60
C ALA A 434 -7.56 30.39 -8.19
N ALA A 435 -6.42 30.83 -8.70
CA ALA A 435 -6.22 32.17 -9.22
C ALA A 435 -6.87 32.37 -10.59
N GLU A 436 -7.36 33.58 -10.85
CA GLU A 436 -7.94 33.99 -12.14
C GLU A 436 -7.34 35.32 -12.61
N GLY A 437 -7.40 35.59 -13.92
CA GLY A 437 -6.92 36.85 -14.52
C GLY A 437 -5.50 37.21 -14.09
N ALA A 438 -5.32 38.43 -13.57
CA ALA A 438 -4.03 38.92 -13.12
C ALA A 438 -3.43 38.11 -11.95
N GLU A 439 -4.27 37.49 -11.11
CA GLU A 439 -3.79 36.61 -10.04
C GLU A 439 -3.16 35.34 -10.62
N ARG A 440 -3.75 34.78 -11.68
CA ARG A 440 -3.21 33.59 -12.34
C ARG A 440 -1.87 33.88 -12.97
N THR A 441 -1.72 35.03 -13.63
CA THR A 441 -0.42 35.47 -14.16
C THR A 441 0.64 35.51 -13.05
N ARG A 442 0.31 36.07 -11.88
CA ARG A 442 1.22 36.10 -10.72
C ARG A 442 1.60 34.70 -10.21
N ALA A 443 0.68 33.74 -10.23
CA ALA A 443 0.97 32.36 -9.86
C ALA A 443 1.94 31.69 -10.84
N LEU A 444 1.76 31.93 -12.14
CA LEU A 444 2.64 31.39 -13.19
C LEU A 444 4.02 32.05 -13.20
N ASP A 445 4.10 33.35 -12.93
CA ASP A 445 5.38 34.04 -12.74
C ASP A 445 6.14 33.45 -11.55
N LEU A 446 5.45 33.17 -10.44
CA LEU A 446 6.04 32.51 -9.28
C LEU A 446 6.52 31.09 -9.59
N ALA A 447 5.77 30.32 -10.38
CA ALA A 447 6.19 28.99 -10.82
C ALA A 447 7.44 29.06 -11.72
N GLU A 448 7.49 29.99 -12.66
CA GLU A 448 8.68 30.22 -13.48
C GLU A 448 9.90 30.62 -12.64
N ASP A 449 9.70 31.46 -11.62
CA ASP A 449 10.76 31.82 -10.68
C ASP A 449 11.29 30.61 -9.91
N PHE A 450 10.41 29.78 -9.35
CA PHE A 450 10.83 28.60 -8.58
C PHE A 450 11.60 27.59 -9.43
N VAL A 451 11.09 27.25 -10.62
CA VAL A 451 11.74 26.23 -11.45
C VAL A 451 13.15 26.66 -11.92
N ARG A 452 13.38 27.96 -12.08
CA ARG A 452 14.69 28.52 -12.50
C ARG A 452 15.71 28.66 -11.37
N ARG A 453 15.28 28.67 -10.10
CA ARG A 453 16.19 28.81 -8.96
C ARG A 453 16.82 27.47 -8.61
N ASP A 454 18.11 27.31 -8.88
CA ASP A 454 18.82 26.06 -8.54
C ASP A 454 18.93 25.77 -7.04
N ALA A 455 18.77 26.79 -6.20
CA ALA A 455 18.73 26.65 -4.75
C ALA A 455 17.40 26.07 -4.21
N GLU A 456 16.34 26.07 -5.02
CA GLU A 456 15.06 25.46 -4.64
C GLU A 456 15.13 23.94 -4.82
N SER A 457 14.38 23.21 -3.99
CA SER A 457 14.40 21.75 -4.06
C SER A 457 13.79 21.22 -5.36
N THR A 458 14.18 20.00 -5.69
CA THR A 458 13.66 19.24 -6.83
C THR A 458 12.13 19.22 -6.87
N ASP A 459 11.50 19.10 -5.69
CA ASP A 459 10.05 18.98 -5.53
C ASP A 459 9.30 20.22 -6.01
N ILE A 460 9.66 21.40 -5.50
CA ILE A 460 9.00 22.65 -5.89
C ILE A 460 9.31 23.02 -7.34
N ARG A 461 10.51 22.71 -7.83
CA ARG A 461 10.89 22.94 -9.23
C ARG A 461 10.09 22.05 -10.18
N ALA A 462 9.96 20.75 -9.89
CA ALA A 462 9.20 19.82 -10.71
C ALA A 462 7.71 20.18 -10.76
N VAL A 463 7.10 20.47 -9.61
CA VAL A 463 5.68 20.88 -9.54
C VAL A 463 5.46 22.24 -10.20
N ALA A 464 6.40 23.18 -10.05
CA ALA A 464 6.32 24.47 -10.74
C ALA A 464 6.33 24.29 -12.26
N LEU A 465 7.16 23.39 -12.78
CA LEU A 465 7.20 23.09 -14.21
C LEU A 465 5.90 22.41 -14.70
N ASP A 466 5.35 21.46 -13.94
CA ASP A 466 4.04 20.86 -14.24
C ASP A 466 2.90 21.88 -14.18
N THR A 467 2.95 22.80 -13.21
CA THR A 467 2.00 23.90 -13.06
C THR A 467 2.02 24.81 -14.28
N LEU A 468 3.21 25.19 -14.75
CA LEU A 468 3.37 25.91 -16.01
C LEU A 468 2.80 25.09 -17.17
N ALA A 469 3.15 23.81 -17.29
CA ALA A 469 2.68 22.96 -18.39
C ALA A 469 1.16 22.85 -18.45
N ARG A 470 0.49 22.85 -17.28
CA ARG A 470 -0.96 22.75 -17.16
C ARG A 470 -1.69 24.03 -17.55
N PHE A 471 -1.13 25.20 -17.22
CA PHE A 471 -1.85 26.47 -17.32
C PHE A 471 -1.26 27.46 -18.35
N ASP A 472 -0.01 27.28 -18.75
CA ASP A 472 0.68 28.01 -19.82
C ASP A 472 1.72 27.10 -20.51
N PRO A 473 1.27 26.17 -21.38
CA PRO A 473 2.14 25.19 -22.03
C PRO A 473 3.27 25.82 -22.86
N ALA A 474 3.05 27.02 -23.43
CA ALA A 474 4.05 27.72 -24.22
C ALA A 474 5.22 28.19 -23.34
N ARG A 475 4.89 28.79 -22.18
CA ARG A 475 5.88 29.18 -21.17
C ARG A 475 6.62 27.97 -20.61
N ALA A 476 5.91 26.88 -20.33
CA ALA A 476 6.51 25.63 -19.88
C ALA A 476 7.55 25.09 -20.87
N ARG A 477 7.20 24.98 -22.17
CA ARG A 477 8.15 24.56 -23.22
C ARG A 477 9.38 25.46 -23.28
N SER A 478 9.19 26.78 -23.20
CA SER A 478 10.31 27.73 -23.21
C SER A 478 11.25 27.54 -22.02
N VAL A 479 10.70 27.25 -20.84
CA VAL A 479 11.48 26.96 -19.63
C VAL A 479 12.17 25.60 -19.75
N SER A 480 11.49 24.58 -20.27
CA SER A 480 12.02 23.22 -20.46
C SER A 480 13.24 23.17 -21.37
N ILE A 481 13.33 24.00 -22.41
CA ILE A 481 14.53 24.11 -23.27
C ILE A 481 15.77 24.48 -22.46
N VAL A 482 15.63 25.38 -21.49
CA VAL A 482 16.76 25.78 -20.63
C VAL A 482 17.08 24.68 -19.63
N LEU A 483 16.05 24.03 -19.08
CA LEU A 483 16.19 23.00 -18.06
C LEU A 483 16.68 21.66 -18.59
N SER A 484 16.64 21.40 -19.90
CA SER A 484 17.25 20.17 -20.45
C SER A 484 18.76 20.09 -20.18
N ALA A 485 19.41 21.22 -19.86
CA ALA A 485 20.81 21.31 -19.48
C ALA A 485 21.06 21.31 -17.95
N THR A 486 20.03 21.20 -17.11
CA THR A 486 20.22 21.19 -15.66
C THR A 486 20.92 19.91 -15.19
N THR A 487 21.69 20.02 -14.10
CA THR A 487 22.33 18.89 -13.43
C THR A 487 21.36 18.08 -12.56
N ASN A 488 20.17 18.64 -12.27
CA ASN A 488 19.11 17.93 -11.57
C ASN A 488 18.37 16.98 -12.54
N SER A 489 18.68 15.68 -12.45
CA SER A 489 18.14 14.66 -13.36
C SER A 489 16.62 14.65 -13.43
N VAL A 490 15.90 14.81 -12.31
CA VAL A 490 14.43 14.80 -12.31
C VAL A 490 13.85 16.01 -13.03
N VAL A 491 14.36 17.21 -12.73
CA VAL A 491 13.89 18.44 -13.40
C VAL A 491 14.19 18.37 -14.90
N ARG A 492 15.34 17.81 -15.27
CA ARG A 492 15.69 17.54 -16.67
C ARG A 492 14.71 16.58 -17.32
N ASP A 493 14.43 15.44 -16.70
CA ASP A 493 13.54 14.41 -17.26
C ASP A 493 12.10 14.93 -17.40
N VAL A 494 11.60 15.70 -16.43
CA VAL A 494 10.30 16.40 -16.55
C VAL A 494 10.32 17.38 -17.72
N ALA A 495 11.40 18.16 -17.86
CA ALA A 495 11.54 19.10 -18.96
C ALA A 495 11.57 18.41 -20.33
N GLU A 496 12.34 17.34 -20.49
CA GLU A 496 12.44 16.57 -21.73
C GLU A 496 11.11 15.91 -22.11
N ARG A 497 10.36 15.36 -21.13
CA ARG A 497 9.00 14.85 -21.35
C ARG A 497 8.03 15.92 -21.87
N LEU A 498 8.20 17.17 -21.46
CA LEU A 498 7.35 18.28 -21.93
C LEU A 498 7.75 18.80 -23.32
N LEU A 499 9.01 18.61 -23.72
CA LEU A 499 9.49 18.96 -25.07
C LEU A 499 9.09 17.92 -26.12
N THR A 500 8.86 16.68 -25.70
CA THR A 500 8.49 15.55 -26.58
C THR A 500 6.98 15.39 -26.79
N LYS A 501 6.16 16.00 -25.92
CA LYS A 501 4.72 16.22 -26.13
C LYS A 501 4.49 17.51 -26.92
#